data_AF-A0A6C0BW43-F1
#
_entry.id   AF-A0A6C0BW43-F1
#
_cell.length_a   1.000
_cell.length_b   1.000
_cell.length_c   1.000
_cell.angle_alpha   90.00
_cell.angle_beta   90.00
_cell.angle_gamma   90.00
#
_symmetry.space_group_name_H-M   'P 1'
#
loop_
_entity.id
_entity.type
_entity.pdbx_description
1 polymer ?
#
loop_
_entity_poly.entity_id
_entity_poly.type
_entity_poly.pdbx_seq_one_letter_code
_entity_poly.pdbx_strand_id
1 'polypeptide(L)'
;MNDDMGDISQRVGWNMRQAYWDKLEREILSNDYDNTLIILDEISERICMFVPNRHDLHKDIDEAIDIDLIKQMLKHDAVDFTIIYKLIHFIITQLKQFDCIEDEPYYEIWREQVERRLKVESGPEIHKILPKFFKECFYRIEKVDYNIKLFRESEMYKNMQERIKHRH
;
A
#
# COMPACT_ATOMS: atom_id res chain seq x y z
N MET A 1 -17.52 27.61 -23.08
CA MET A 1 -18.10 26.25 -23.08
C MET A 1 -17.03 25.16 -22.97
N ASN A 2 -15.83 25.43 -22.43
CA ASN A 2 -14.75 24.42 -22.29
C ASN A 2 -14.40 24.08 -20.83
N ASP A 3 -15.10 24.64 -19.83
CA ASP A 3 -14.88 24.33 -18.41
C ASP A 3 -15.72 23.13 -17.90
N ASP A 4 -16.90 22.90 -18.48
CA ASP A 4 -17.83 21.86 -17.96
C ASP A 4 -17.35 20.42 -18.24
N MET A 5 -16.58 20.19 -19.30
CA MET A 5 -16.03 18.86 -19.63
C MET A 5 -14.87 18.46 -18.70
N GLY A 6 -14.14 19.43 -18.15
CA GLY A 6 -13.10 19.20 -17.14
C GLY A 6 -13.71 18.77 -15.80
N ASP A 7 -14.79 19.43 -15.38
CA ASP A 7 -15.53 19.11 -14.14
C ASP A 7 -16.18 17.72 -14.19
N ILE A 8 -16.89 17.40 -15.28
CA ILE A 8 -17.57 16.10 -15.42
C ILE A 8 -16.55 14.95 -15.44
N SER A 9 -15.46 15.06 -16.20
CA SER A 9 -14.45 14.00 -16.26
C SER A 9 -13.76 13.78 -14.91
N GLN A 10 -13.46 14.85 -14.17
CA GLN A 10 -12.87 14.73 -12.83
C GLN A 10 -13.85 14.11 -11.84
N ARG A 11 -15.12 14.49 -11.88
CA ARG A 11 -16.18 13.93 -11.03
C ARG A 11 -16.46 12.46 -11.34
N VAL A 12 -16.50 12.07 -12.61
CA VAL A 12 -16.62 10.66 -13.02
C VAL A 12 -15.43 9.86 -12.51
N GLY A 13 -14.21 10.36 -12.67
CA GLY A 13 -13.00 9.70 -12.15
C GLY A 13 -13.01 9.56 -10.63
N TRP A 14 -13.43 10.59 -9.89
CA TRP A 14 -13.56 10.53 -8.44
C TRP A 14 -14.63 9.53 -7.99
N ASN A 15 -15.80 9.54 -8.64
CA ASN A 15 -16.90 8.62 -8.37
C ASN A 15 -16.49 7.17 -8.63
N MET A 16 -15.76 6.89 -9.73
CA MET A 16 -15.26 5.55 -10.02
C MET A 16 -14.27 5.07 -8.95
N ARG A 17 -13.35 5.95 -8.51
CA ARG A 17 -12.42 5.62 -7.43
C ARG A 17 -13.14 5.35 -6.11
N GLN A 18 -14.16 6.14 -5.74
CA GLN A 18 -14.94 5.85 -4.53
C GLN A 18 -15.73 4.54 -4.68
N ALA A 19 -16.39 4.34 -5.82
CA ALA A 19 -17.16 3.13 -6.08
C ALA A 19 -16.32 1.85 -6.01
N TYR A 20 -15.04 1.91 -6.40
CA TYR A 20 -14.10 0.80 -6.24
C TYR A 20 -13.90 0.44 -4.76
N TRP A 21 -13.59 1.41 -3.90
CA TRP A 21 -13.40 1.17 -2.47
C TRP A 21 -14.69 0.77 -1.76
N ASP A 22 -15.83 1.34 -2.16
CA ASP A 22 -17.15 0.94 -1.65
C ASP A 22 -17.51 -0.48 -2.07
N LYS A 23 -17.10 -0.90 -3.28
CA LYS A 23 -17.25 -2.27 -3.74
C LYS A 23 -16.40 -3.21 -2.89
N LEU A 24 -15.13 -2.87 -2.66
CA LEU A 24 -14.24 -3.67 -1.83
C LEU A 24 -14.75 -3.81 -0.38
N GLU A 25 -15.28 -2.73 0.20
CA GLU A 25 -15.91 -2.79 1.54
C GLU A 25 -17.07 -3.80 1.56
N ARG A 26 -17.93 -3.81 0.53
CA ARG A 26 -19.03 -4.76 0.42
C ARG A 26 -18.55 -6.20 0.22
N GLU A 27 -17.54 -6.40 -0.61
CA GLU A 27 -16.91 -7.73 -0.84
C GLU A 27 -16.42 -8.31 0.49
N ILE A 28 -15.61 -7.54 1.23
CA ILE A 28 -15.07 -7.95 2.53
C ILE A 28 -16.19 -8.20 3.55
N LEU A 29 -17.23 -7.36 3.56
CA LEU A 29 -18.39 -7.54 4.45
C LEU A 29 -19.15 -8.84 4.13
N SER A 30 -19.16 -9.27 2.87
CA SER A 30 -19.76 -10.53 2.42
C SER A 30 -18.82 -11.73 2.50
N ASN A 31 -17.65 -11.59 3.13
CA ASN A 31 -16.58 -12.59 3.19
C ASN A 31 -16.05 -13.00 1.80
N ASP A 32 -16.15 -12.11 0.81
CA ASP A 32 -15.47 -12.23 -0.48
C ASP A 32 -14.15 -11.46 -0.39
N TYR A 33 -13.04 -12.20 -0.42
CA TYR A 33 -11.71 -11.65 -0.23
C TYR A 33 -10.84 -11.73 -1.48
N ASP A 34 -11.37 -12.18 -2.62
CA ASP A 34 -10.56 -12.37 -3.83
C ASP A 34 -9.88 -11.06 -4.25
N ASN A 35 -10.63 -9.97 -4.26
CA ASN A 35 -10.11 -8.63 -4.57
C ASN A 35 -9.17 -8.10 -3.48
N THR A 36 -9.39 -8.48 -2.21
CA THR A 36 -8.49 -8.13 -1.09
C THR A 36 -7.11 -8.77 -1.26
N LEU A 37 -7.07 -10.04 -1.67
CA LEU A 37 -5.83 -10.77 -1.93
C LEU A 37 -5.07 -10.18 -3.13
N ILE A 38 -5.78 -9.82 -4.21
CA ILE A 38 -5.18 -9.16 -5.39
C ILE A 38 -4.52 -7.84 -5.00
N ILE A 39 -5.22 -7.00 -4.21
CA ILE A 39 -4.65 -5.72 -3.76
C ILE A 39 -3.41 -5.93 -2.90
N LEU A 40 -3.45 -6.92 -2.02
CA LEU A 40 -2.32 -7.22 -1.14
C LEU A 40 -1.09 -7.68 -1.92
N ASP A 41 -1.30 -8.54 -2.92
CA ASP A 41 -0.26 -8.99 -3.85
C ASP A 41 0.32 -7.81 -4.64
N GLU A 42 -0.53 -6.92 -5.17
CA GLU A 42 -0.10 -5.70 -5.87
C GLU A 42 0.73 -4.77 -4.97
N ILE A 43 0.33 -4.60 -3.70
CA ILE A 43 1.12 -3.82 -2.73
C ILE A 43 2.49 -4.48 -2.51
N SER A 44 2.55 -5.80 -2.34
CA SER A 44 3.79 -6.54 -2.18
C SER A 44 4.72 -6.33 -3.39
N GLU A 45 4.21 -6.56 -4.60
CA GLU A 45 4.96 -6.37 -5.85
C GLU A 45 5.50 -4.94 -5.98
N ARG A 46 4.68 -3.92 -5.70
CA ARG A 46 5.07 -2.51 -5.79
C ARG A 46 6.15 -2.15 -4.77
N ILE A 47 6.09 -2.68 -3.56
CA ILE A 47 7.15 -2.49 -2.56
C ILE A 47 8.46 -3.13 -3.05
N CYS A 48 8.41 -4.34 -3.60
CA CYS A 48 9.57 -5.03 -4.17
C CYS A 48 10.20 -4.25 -5.34
N MET A 49 9.39 -3.55 -6.15
CA MET A 49 9.87 -2.70 -7.25
C MET A 49 10.72 -1.50 -6.79
N PHE A 50 10.58 -1.05 -5.53
CA PHE A 50 11.46 -0.01 -4.97
C PHE A 50 12.89 -0.49 -4.76
N VAL A 51 13.07 -1.80 -4.56
CA VAL A 51 14.37 -2.42 -4.25
C VAL A 51 14.67 -3.63 -5.15
N PRO A 52 14.75 -3.45 -6.48
CA PRO A 52 14.77 -4.56 -7.45
C PRO A 52 15.96 -5.51 -7.30
N ASN A 53 17.05 -5.07 -6.66
CA ASN A 53 18.28 -5.85 -6.49
C ASN A 53 18.48 -6.38 -5.06
N ARG A 54 17.50 -6.21 -4.15
CA ARG A 54 17.58 -6.66 -2.75
C ARG A 54 16.74 -7.92 -2.53
N HIS A 55 17.25 -9.06 -3.00
CA HIS A 55 16.58 -10.35 -2.87
C HIS A 55 16.33 -10.77 -1.43
N ASP A 56 17.16 -10.30 -0.49
CA ASP A 56 16.94 -10.46 0.94
C ASP A 56 15.64 -9.77 1.40
N LEU A 57 15.41 -8.53 0.96
CA LEU A 57 14.18 -7.80 1.29
C LEU A 57 12.96 -8.37 0.56
N HIS A 58 13.11 -8.85 -0.68
CA HIS A 58 12.02 -9.52 -1.39
C HIS A 58 11.56 -10.76 -0.62
N LYS A 59 12.51 -11.58 -0.16
CA LYS A 59 12.20 -12.75 0.66
C LYS A 59 11.50 -12.38 1.96
N ASP A 60 11.99 -11.36 2.67
CA ASP A 60 11.36 -10.89 3.91
C ASP A 60 9.91 -10.41 3.67
N ILE A 61 9.66 -9.76 2.52
CA ILE A 61 8.33 -9.32 2.11
C ILE A 61 7.44 -10.52 1.78
N ASP A 62 7.91 -11.48 0.99
CA ASP A 62 7.16 -12.68 0.62
C ASP A 62 6.79 -13.53 1.85
N GLU A 63 7.68 -13.65 2.83
CA GLU A 63 7.43 -14.37 4.09
C GLU A 63 6.41 -13.64 4.99
N ALA A 64 6.42 -12.31 5.00
CA ALA A 64 5.49 -11.51 5.81
C ALA A 64 4.11 -11.36 5.15
N ILE A 65 4.07 -11.31 3.81
CA ILE A 65 2.87 -11.15 2.98
C ILE A 65 2.58 -12.48 2.25
N ASP A 66 2.43 -13.56 3.02
CA ASP A 66 2.10 -14.88 2.46
C ASP A 66 0.61 -14.92 2.04
N ILE A 67 0.37 -14.65 0.75
CA ILE A 67 -0.96 -14.62 0.15
C ILE A 67 -1.67 -15.98 0.27
N ASP A 68 -0.94 -17.08 0.15
CA ASP A 68 -1.51 -18.42 0.22
C ASP A 68 -1.95 -18.76 1.66
N LEU A 69 -1.14 -18.41 2.66
CA LEU A 69 -1.50 -18.54 4.06
C LEU A 69 -2.75 -17.70 4.39
N ILE A 70 -2.78 -16.44 3.98
CA ILE A 70 -3.92 -15.54 4.23
C ILE A 70 -5.17 -16.09 3.54
N LYS A 71 -5.06 -16.54 2.30
CA LYS A 71 -6.17 -17.16 1.56
C LYS A 71 -6.71 -18.42 2.27
N GLN A 72 -5.83 -19.26 2.81
CA GLN A 72 -6.23 -20.43 3.57
C GLN A 72 -6.96 -20.05 4.86
N MET A 73 -6.45 -19.06 5.61
CA MET A 73 -7.11 -18.57 6.82
C MET A 73 -8.52 -18.07 6.55
N LEU A 74 -8.71 -17.29 5.46
CA LEU A 74 -10.00 -16.74 5.07
C LEU A 74 -10.99 -17.84 4.66
N LYS A 75 -10.53 -18.85 3.91
CA LYS A 75 -11.37 -19.98 3.47
C LYS A 75 -11.90 -20.84 4.62
N HIS A 76 -11.14 -20.92 5.71
CA HIS A 76 -11.48 -21.76 6.86
C HIS A 76 -12.11 -20.97 8.01
N ASP A 77 -12.51 -19.71 7.78
CA ASP A 77 -13.04 -18.79 8.81
C ASP A 77 -12.12 -18.70 10.04
N ALA A 78 -10.81 -18.85 9.81
CA ALA A 78 -9.76 -18.88 10.82
C ALA A 78 -9.01 -17.55 10.86
N VAL A 79 -9.75 -16.44 10.71
CA VAL A 79 -9.17 -15.10 10.63
C VAL A 79 -8.57 -14.71 11.99
N ASP A 80 -7.25 -14.87 12.11
CA ASP A 80 -6.51 -14.35 13.25
C ASP A 80 -6.19 -12.87 13.06
N PHE A 81 -6.88 -12.01 13.80
CA PHE A 81 -6.65 -10.56 13.78
C PHE A 81 -5.22 -10.18 14.17
N THR A 82 -4.51 -11.04 14.91
CA THR A 82 -3.09 -10.86 15.22
C THR A 82 -2.24 -10.89 13.95
N ILE A 83 -2.58 -11.77 13.00
CA ILE A 83 -1.88 -11.86 11.72
C ILE A 83 -2.18 -10.62 10.86
N ILE A 84 -3.44 -10.19 10.78
CA ILE A 84 -3.82 -8.95 10.09
C ILE A 84 -3.08 -7.74 10.67
N TYR A 85 -3.01 -7.65 11.99
CA TYR A 85 -2.27 -6.60 12.69
C TYR A 85 -0.79 -6.60 12.31
N LYS A 86 -0.13 -7.76 12.37
CA LYS A 86 1.29 -7.91 12.01
C LYS A 86 1.54 -7.52 10.56
N LEU A 87 0.67 -7.96 9.64
CA LEU A 87 0.74 -7.66 8.22
C LEU A 87 0.65 -6.16 7.96
N ILE A 88 -0.36 -5.49 8.51
CA ILE A 88 -0.53 -4.04 8.41
C ILE A 88 0.70 -3.31 8.95
N HIS A 89 1.19 -3.73 10.11
CA HIS A 89 2.39 -3.15 10.71
C HIS A 89 3.62 -3.28 9.84
N PHE A 90 3.80 -4.45 9.24
CA PHE A 90 4.91 -4.74 8.34
C PHE A 90 4.85 -3.82 7.12
N ILE A 91 3.71 -3.75 6.43
CA ILE A 91 3.52 -2.90 5.24
C ILE A 91 3.79 -1.43 5.55
N ILE A 92 3.23 -0.89 6.65
CA ILE A 92 3.47 0.50 7.06
C ILE A 92 4.97 0.74 7.29
N THR A 93 5.66 -0.23 7.89
CA THR A 93 7.09 -0.15 8.18
C THR A 93 7.92 -0.17 6.90
N GLN A 94 7.59 -1.05 5.95
CA GLN A 94 8.26 -1.08 4.66
C GLN A 94 8.05 0.23 3.89
N LEU A 95 6.81 0.71 3.77
CA LEU A 95 6.54 1.97 3.08
C LEU A 95 7.26 3.16 3.73
N LYS A 96 7.30 3.21 5.06
CA LYS A 96 8.06 4.23 5.81
C LYS A 96 9.56 4.19 5.46
N GLN A 97 10.15 3.00 5.33
CA GLN A 97 11.58 2.85 5.01
C GLN A 97 11.94 3.35 3.60
N PHE A 98 10.98 3.33 2.67
CA PHE A 98 11.21 3.72 1.27
C PHE A 98 10.82 5.17 0.98
N ASP A 99 10.17 5.86 1.92
CA ASP A 99 9.75 7.25 1.78
C ASP A 99 10.76 8.24 2.39
N CYS A 100 10.49 9.52 2.22
CA CYS A 100 11.30 10.60 2.75
C CYS A 100 11.19 10.71 4.29
N ILE A 101 12.28 11.11 4.96
CA ILE A 101 12.32 11.23 6.43
C ILE A 101 11.34 12.29 6.95
N GLU A 102 11.07 13.32 6.16
CA GLU A 102 10.11 14.38 6.47
C GLU A 102 8.69 13.83 6.67
N ASP A 103 8.40 12.66 6.10
CA ASP A 103 7.08 12.04 6.15
C ASP A 103 6.88 11.06 7.29
N GLU A 104 7.94 10.74 8.03
CA GLU A 104 7.91 9.82 9.17
C GLU A 104 6.78 10.13 10.18
N PRO A 105 6.53 11.39 10.59
CA PRO A 105 5.41 11.70 11.49
C PRO A 105 4.04 11.27 10.94
N TYR A 106 3.83 11.35 9.63
CA TYR A 106 2.57 10.93 9.00
C TYR A 106 2.42 9.42 8.95
N TYR A 107 3.52 8.65 8.92
CA TYR A 107 3.48 7.19 9.07
C TYR A 107 3.07 6.79 10.47
N GLU A 108 3.59 7.45 11.51
CA GLU A 108 3.22 7.12 12.89
C GLU A 108 1.77 7.50 13.21
N ILE A 109 1.30 8.66 12.75
CA ILE A 109 -0.12 9.04 12.88
C ILE A 109 -1.03 8.01 12.20
N TRP A 110 -0.69 7.60 10.98
CA TRP A 110 -1.46 6.61 10.24
C TRP A 110 -1.46 5.25 10.96
N ARG A 111 -0.30 4.79 11.44
CA ARG A 111 -0.14 3.56 12.23
C ARG A 111 -1.06 3.59 13.44
N GLU A 112 -0.98 4.63 14.28
CA GLU A 112 -1.81 4.77 15.48
C GLU A 112 -3.31 4.81 15.17
N GLN A 113 -3.71 5.42 14.05
CA GLN A 113 -5.11 5.43 13.62
C GLN A 113 -5.62 4.03 13.25
N VAL A 114 -4.81 3.25 12.53
CA VAL A 114 -5.18 1.88 12.15
C VAL A 114 -5.17 0.97 13.38
N GLU A 115 -4.14 1.07 14.23
CA GLU A 115 -4.04 0.29 15.47
C GLU A 115 -5.23 0.50 16.40
N ARG A 116 -5.65 1.76 16.60
CA ARG A 116 -6.82 2.07 17.44
C ARG A 116 -8.09 1.41 16.91
N ARG A 117 -8.25 1.29 15.59
CA ARG A 117 -9.41 0.63 14.97
C ARG A 117 -9.32 -0.90 15.04
N LEU A 118 -8.11 -1.45 15.04
CA LEU A 118 -7.88 -2.89 15.16
C LEU A 118 -8.07 -3.40 16.60
N LYS A 119 -7.79 -2.57 17.60
CA LYS A 119 -7.79 -2.93 19.03
C LYS A 119 -9.10 -2.58 19.78
N VAL A 120 -10.19 -2.27 19.06
CA VAL A 120 -11.47 -1.94 19.70
C VAL A 120 -12.07 -3.18 20.37
N GLU A 121 -12.60 -3.02 21.60
CA GLU A 121 -13.16 -4.12 22.41
C GLU A 121 -14.32 -4.86 21.74
N SER A 122 -15.12 -4.17 20.92
CA SER A 122 -16.23 -4.76 20.16
C SER A 122 -15.77 -5.64 18.99
N GLY A 123 -14.46 -5.76 18.76
CA GLY A 123 -13.88 -6.36 17.58
C GLY A 123 -13.70 -5.37 16.43
N PRO A 124 -12.72 -5.58 15.55
CA PRO A 124 -12.42 -4.66 14.46
C PRO A 124 -13.40 -4.79 13.29
N GLU A 125 -13.87 -3.65 12.78
CA GLU A 125 -14.64 -3.59 11.54
C GLU A 125 -13.71 -3.71 10.31
N ILE A 126 -13.15 -4.90 10.08
CA ILE A 126 -12.15 -5.16 9.02
C ILE A 126 -12.61 -4.68 7.64
N HIS A 127 -13.90 -4.88 7.30
CA HIS A 127 -14.51 -4.42 6.06
C HIS A 127 -14.41 -2.90 5.85
N LYS A 128 -14.35 -2.09 6.92
CA LYS A 128 -14.14 -0.64 6.84
C LYS A 128 -12.67 -0.23 6.97
N ILE A 129 -11.86 -1.05 7.63
CA ILE A 129 -10.45 -0.77 7.90
C ILE A 129 -9.61 -1.02 6.66
N LEU A 130 -9.74 -2.20 6.05
CA LEU A 130 -8.88 -2.61 4.93
C LEU A 130 -8.99 -1.71 3.69
N PRO A 131 -10.18 -1.32 3.20
CA PRO A 131 -10.26 -0.42 2.05
C PRO A 131 -9.57 0.93 2.29
N LYS A 132 -9.69 1.48 3.50
CA LYS A 132 -9.01 2.74 3.87
C LYS A 132 -7.50 2.55 3.98
N PHE A 133 -7.08 1.44 4.55
CA PHE A 133 -5.68 1.07 4.67
C PHE A 133 -5.03 0.91 3.28
N PHE A 134 -5.64 0.15 2.37
CA PHE A 134 -5.11 -0.04 1.02
C PHE A 134 -5.09 1.25 0.21
N LYS A 135 -6.14 2.07 0.30
CA LYS A 135 -6.17 3.39 -0.33
C LYS A 135 -4.97 4.26 0.09
N GLU A 136 -4.63 4.24 1.38
CA GLU A 136 -3.47 4.96 1.91
C GLU A 136 -2.14 4.31 1.48
N CYS A 137 -2.07 2.98 1.39
CA CYS A 137 -0.89 2.27 0.84
C CYS A 137 -0.61 2.72 -0.60
N PHE A 138 -1.61 2.71 -1.47
CA PHE A 138 -1.45 3.14 -2.86
C PHE A 138 -1.03 4.61 -2.96
N TYR A 139 -1.65 5.50 -2.19
CA TYR A 139 -1.25 6.92 -2.15
C TYR A 139 0.25 7.07 -1.81
N ARG A 140 0.74 6.34 -0.81
CA ARG A 140 2.14 6.37 -0.40
C ARG A 140 3.06 5.74 -1.43
N ILE A 141 2.67 4.61 -2.02
CA ILE A 141 3.41 3.97 -3.11
C ILE A 141 3.55 4.95 -4.29
N GLU A 142 2.47 5.58 -4.73
CA GLU A 142 2.47 6.56 -5.82
C GLU A 142 3.37 7.76 -5.52
N LYS A 143 3.38 8.22 -4.27
CA LYS A 143 4.26 9.30 -3.82
C LYS A 143 5.74 8.88 -3.86
N VAL A 144 6.07 7.71 -3.36
CA VAL A 144 7.44 7.16 -3.40
C VAL A 144 7.89 6.99 -4.86
N ASP A 145 7.05 6.42 -5.73
CA ASP A 145 7.30 6.30 -7.16
C ASP A 145 7.59 7.66 -7.82
N TYR A 146 6.78 8.67 -7.50
CA TYR A 146 6.96 10.02 -7.99
C TYR A 146 8.29 10.62 -7.53
N ASN A 147 8.65 10.46 -6.26
CA ASN A 147 9.91 10.94 -5.70
C ASN A 147 11.12 10.24 -6.33
N ILE A 148 11.05 8.92 -6.54
CA ILE A 148 12.09 8.14 -7.25
C ILE A 148 12.26 8.66 -8.68
N LYS A 149 11.15 8.92 -9.39
CA LYS A 149 11.17 9.45 -10.75
C LYS A 149 11.84 10.83 -10.79
N LEU A 150 11.41 11.76 -9.93
CA LEU A 150 11.99 13.09 -9.82
C LEU A 150 13.50 13.03 -9.54
N PHE A 151 13.91 12.15 -8.62
CA PHE A 151 15.32 11.95 -8.29
C PHE A 151 16.12 11.46 -9.50
N ARG A 152 15.61 10.48 -10.26
CA ARG A 152 16.27 9.95 -11.47
C ARG A 152 16.40 10.98 -12.58
N GLU A 153 15.47 11.93 -12.67
CA GLU A 153 15.51 13.03 -13.64
C GLU A 153 16.45 14.18 -13.21
N SER A 154 16.84 14.22 -11.92
CA SER A 154 17.68 15.27 -11.36
C SER A 154 19.10 15.28 -11.94
N GLU A 155 19.68 16.48 -12.00
CA GLU A 155 21.06 16.67 -12.47
C GLU A 155 22.08 15.98 -11.54
N MET A 156 21.76 15.88 -10.25
CA MET A 156 22.56 15.16 -9.27
C MET A 156 22.71 13.68 -9.63
N TYR A 157 21.61 13.01 -10.00
CA TYR A 157 21.63 11.60 -10.35
C TYR A 157 22.44 11.34 -11.63
N LYS A 158 22.30 12.19 -12.65
CA LYS A 158 23.10 12.09 -13.89
C LYS A 158 24.59 12.20 -13.60
N ASN A 159 25.00 13.22 -12.83
CA ASN A 159 26.38 13.41 -12.41
C ASN A 159 26.93 12.22 -11.60
N MET A 160 26.10 11.61 -10.74
CA MET A 160 26.48 10.41 -9.99
C MET A 160 26.74 9.22 -10.93
N GLN A 161 25.88 9.00 -11.92
CA GLN A 161 26.03 7.91 -12.91
C GLN A 161 27.30 8.06 -13.75
N GLU A 162 27.64 9.27 -14.19
CA GLU A 162 28.88 9.54 -14.92
C GLU A 162 30.12 9.19 -14.08
N ARG A 163 30.14 9.61 -12.81
CA ARG A 163 31.25 9.30 -11.90
C ARG A 163 31.43 7.80 -11.64
N ILE A 164 30.34 7.03 -11.62
CA ILE A 164 30.39 5.57 -11.47
C ILE A 164 30.98 4.93 -12.74
N LYS A 165 30.57 5.38 -13.94
CA LYS A 165 31.08 4.87 -15.22
C LYS A 165 32.57 5.13 -15.43
N HIS A 166 33.12 6.23 -14.90
CA HIS A 166 34.54 6.56 -14.99
C HIS A 166 35.44 5.86 -13.96
N ARG A 167 34.87 5.06 -13.04
CA ARG A 167 35.63 4.30 -12.03
C ARG A 167 35.87 2.83 -12.42
N HIS A 168 35.50 2.42 -13.63
CA HIS A 168 35.77 1.12 -14.23
C HIS A 168 36.51 1.31 -15.54
#